data_AF-A0A6H5J4A4-F1
#
_entry.id   AF-A0A6H5J4A4-F1
#
_cell.length_a   1.000
_cell.length_b   1.000
_cell.length_c   1.000
_cell.angle_alpha   90.00
_cell.angle_beta   90.00
_cell.angle_gamma   90.00
#
_symmetry.space_group_name_H-M   'P 1'
#
loop_
_entity.id
_entity.type
_entity.pdbx_description
1 polymer ?
#
loop_
_entity_poly.entity_id
_entity_poly.type
_entity_poly.pdbx_seq_one_letter_code
_entity_poly.pdbx_strand_id
1 'polypeptide(L)'
;MNDYGIATVRECRILINRSVFYCGMHSHISTVANGEVQYYKEVTRDECERMHATGSYTYQDLVINDIPRNGSITTPHTFAGTSGEFGKCTAESRYVDAYGTFHDVVVQGFIKIDMQSYTAKVDMEADKLQLVSGASCTASSRHCVSPDGSEAYWSTVEMGECGINKYSIIYDGYITKIEDLEEENVVYMLSTQDRNFALVRKFEEKCVRHRDPAHRAYKADDNRKQ
;
A
#
# COMPACT_ATOMS: atom_id res chain seq x y z
N MET A 1 -17.49 10.94 -16.91
CA MET A 1 -17.92 9.52 -16.82
C MET A 1 -16.69 8.84 -16.28
N ASN A 2 -16.60 8.70 -14.96
CA ASN A 2 -15.31 8.54 -14.28
C ASN A 2 -14.59 7.27 -14.73
N ASP A 3 -13.41 7.44 -15.33
CA ASP A 3 -12.48 6.35 -15.60
C ASP A 3 -11.81 5.97 -14.27
N TYR A 4 -12.02 4.73 -13.83
CA TYR A 4 -11.37 4.19 -12.65
C TYR A 4 -10.30 3.17 -13.04
N GLY A 5 -9.12 3.30 -12.46
CA GLY A 5 -8.03 2.35 -12.54
C GLY A 5 -7.79 1.61 -11.22
N ILE A 6 -6.84 0.69 -11.23
CA ILE A 6 -6.34 -0.01 -10.06
C ILE A 6 -4.83 0.17 -9.95
N ALA A 7 -4.31 0.28 -8.74
CA ALA A 7 -2.88 0.34 -8.48
C ALA A 7 -2.52 -0.62 -7.35
N THR A 8 -1.40 -1.33 -7.50
CA THR A 8 -0.82 -2.07 -6.37
C THR A 8 -0.04 -1.09 -5.51
N VAL A 9 -0.49 -0.91 -4.27
CA VAL A 9 0.09 -0.04 -3.28
C VAL A 9 0.91 -0.88 -2.31
N ARG A 10 2.15 -0.43 -2.06
CA ARG A 10 3.02 -0.94 -1.01
C ARG A 10 3.20 0.15 0.02
N GLU A 11 2.81 -0.14 1.26
CA GLU A 11 3.02 0.74 2.39
C GLU A 11 4.09 0.16 3.31
N CYS A 12 4.96 1.04 3.81
CA CYS A 12 5.97 0.73 4.79
C CYS A 12 6.04 1.82 5.84
N ARG A 13 6.18 1.44 7.11
CA ARG A 13 6.41 2.37 8.21
C ARG A 13 7.48 1.83 9.13
N ILE A 14 8.44 2.68 9.47
CA ILE A 14 9.46 2.37 10.49
C ILE A 14 9.28 3.37 11.63
N LEU A 15 8.91 2.85 12.78
CA LEU A 15 8.73 3.61 14.02
C LEU A 15 9.87 3.26 14.97
N ILE A 16 10.65 4.26 15.36
CA ILE A 16 11.73 4.12 16.31
C ILE A 16 11.28 4.72 17.63
N ASN A 17 11.31 3.91 18.68
CA ASN A 17 11.20 4.38 20.05
C ASN A 17 12.56 4.24 20.71
N ARG A 18 13.03 5.30 21.37
CA ARG A 18 14.29 5.29 22.10
C ARG A 18 14.17 5.93 23.47
N SER A 19 14.89 5.35 24.40
CA SER A 19 15.06 5.72 25.80
C SER A 19 16.55 5.93 26.05
N VAL A 20 16.91 7.13 26.50
CA VAL A 20 18.28 7.52 26.83
C VAL A 20 18.43 7.56 28.34
N PHE A 21 19.48 6.92 28.82
CA PHE A 21 19.79 6.80 30.24
C PHE A 21 21.23 7.24 30.49
N TYR A 22 21.45 8.11 31.47
CA TYR A 22 22.80 8.36 31.97
C TYR A 22 23.30 7.13 32.73
N CYS A 23 24.53 6.68 32.44
CA CYS A 23 25.16 5.52 33.06
C CYS A 23 26.36 5.97 33.90
N GLY A 24 26.18 5.99 35.23
CA GLY A 24 27.19 6.48 36.18
C GLY A 24 28.27 5.47 36.58
N MET A 25 29.22 5.92 37.41
CA MET A 25 30.42 5.21 37.87
C MET A 25 30.20 3.85 38.56
N HIS A 26 28.96 3.50 38.91
CA HIS A 26 28.58 2.21 39.51
C HIS A 26 27.45 1.51 38.74
N SER A 27 27.33 1.79 37.45
CA SER A 27 26.23 1.31 36.60
C SER A 27 24.84 1.74 37.09
N HIS A 28 24.76 2.87 37.80
CA HIS A 28 23.48 3.50 38.10
C HIS A 28 22.93 4.16 36.85
N ILE A 29 21.71 3.79 36.49
CA ILE A 29 20.94 4.41 35.42
C ILE A 29 20.12 5.56 35.99
N SER A 30 20.15 6.71 35.32
CA SER A 30 19.31 7.87 35.63
C SER A 30 18.66 8.42 34.36
N THR A 31 17.46 8.97 34.49
CA THR A 31 16.74 9.60 33.39
C THR A 31 17.42 10.91 32.98
N VAL A 32 17.39 11.24 31.69
CA VAL A 32 17.87 12.51 31.16
C VAL A 32 16.74 13.30 30.51
N ALA A 33 16.90 14.62 30.41
CA ALA A 33 15.98 15.46 29.65
C ALA A 33 15.95 15.02 28.18
N ASN A 34 14.76 14.98 27.56
CA ASN A 34 14.55 14.45 26.19
C ASN A 34 15.03 12.99 26.01
N GLY A 35 15.06 12.23 27.11
CA GLY A 35 15.51 10.84 27.09
C GLY A 35 14.54 9.90 26.38
N GLU A 36 13.25 10.19 26.44
CA GLU A 36 12.21 9.37 25.79
C GLU A 36 11.68 10.07 24.54
N VAL A 37 11.86 9.43 23.38
CA VAL A 37 11.35 9.94 22.10
C VAL A 37 10.85 8.78 21.23
N GLN A 38 9.76 9.06 20.50
CA GLN A 38 9.27 8.21 19.44
C GLN A 38 9.18 9.02 18.14
N TYR A 39 9.66 8.45 17.04
CA TYR A 39 9.65 9.12 15.73
C TYR A 39 9.58 8.12 14.57
N TYR A 40 9.02 8.59 13.46
CA TYR A 40 9.01 7.85 12.21
C TYR A 40 10.33 8.06 11.49
N LYS A 41 10.95 6.97 11.03
CA LYS A 41 12.07 7.03 10.09
C LYS A 41 11.49 7.07 8.68
N GLU A 42 11.95 8.02 7.87
CA GLU A 42 11.66 8.07 6.44
C GLU A 42 12.11 6.78 5.75
N VAL A 43 11.21 6.19 4.96
CA VAL A 43 11.44 4.97 4.20
C VAL A 43 11.35 5.31 2.73
N THR A 44 12.47 5.21 2.03
CA THR A 44 12.52 5.42 0.57
C THR A 44 11.77 4.33 -0.19
N ARG A 45 11.40 4.59 -1.45
CA ARG A 45 10.79 3.58 -2.33
C ARG A 45 11.62 2.30 -2.37
N ASP A 46 12.92 2.41 -2.62
CA ASP A 46 13.80 1.26 -2.78
C ASP A 46 13.93 0.47 -1.47
N GLU A 47 13.94 1.14 -0.31
CA GLU A 47 13.89 0.46 0.99
C GLU A 47 12.57 -0.29 1.17
N CYS A 48 11.44 0.34 0.88
CA CYS A 48 10.12 -0.29 1.01
C CYS A 48 9.97 -1.49 0.07
N GLU A 49 10.34 -1.33 -1.20
CA GLU A 49 10.29 -2.41 -2.19
C GLU A 49 11.21 -3.57 -1.82
N ARG A 50 12.42 -3.27 -1.32
CA ARG A 50 13.34 -4.31 -0.84
C ARG A 50 12.76 -5.05 0.36
N MET A 51 12.21 -4.35 1.35
CA MET A 51 11.54 -5.00 2.49
C MET A 51 10.40 -5.90 2.02
N HIS A 52 9.57 -5.46 1.05
CA HIS A 52 8.52 -6.28 0.44
C HIS A 52 9.05 -7.49 -0.33
N ALA A 53 10.23 -7.39 -0.93
CA ALA A 53 10.85 -8.47 -1.70
C ALA A 53 11.59 -9.49 -0.80
N THR A 54 12.33 -9.03 0.21
CA THR A 54 13.23 -9.85 1.01
C THR A 54 12.67 -10.22 2.39
N GLY A 55 11.69 -9.49 2.89
CA GLY A 55 11.22 -9.63 4.27
C GLY A 55 12.29 -9.22 5.29
N SER A 56 13.23 -8.36 4.91
CA SER A 56 14.34 -7.94 5.77
C SER A 56 14.67 -6.46 5.64
N TYR A 57 15.20 -5.89 6.73
CA TYR A 57 15.63 -4.52 6.83
C TYR A 57 16.91 -4.41 7.66
N THR A 58 17.87 -3.63 7.19
CA THR A 58 19.10 -3.36 7.93
C THR A 58 19.05 -1.95 8.49
N TYR A 59 19.16 -1.84 9.81
CA TYR A 59 19.33 -0.58 10.52
C TYR A 59 20.70 -0.58 11.18
N GLN A 60 21.64 0.21 10.63
CA GLN A 60 23.03 0.21 11.07
C GLN A 60 23.65 -1.20 11.01
N ASP A 61 24.01 -1.79 12.15
CA ASP A 61 24.56 -3.14 12.30
C ASP A 61 23.50 -4.21 12.57
N LEU A 62 22.26 -3.81 12.87
CA LEU A 62 21.14 -4.71 13.10
C LEU A 62 20.48 -5.15 11.79
N VAL A 63 20.41 -6.45 11.56
CA VAL A 63 19.59 -7.05 10.51
C VAL A 63 18.30 -7.59 11.12
N ILE A 64 17.17 -7.01 10.71
CA ILE A 64 15.83 -7.46 11.07
C ILE A 64 15.33 -8.34 9.94
N ASN A 65 15.05 -9.61 10.25
CA ASN A 65 14.53 -10.60 9.30
C ASN A 65 13.09 -10.96 9.65
N ASP A 66 12.48 -11.79 8.80
CA ASP A 66 11.14 -12.34 8.99
C ASP A 66 10.06 -11.26 9.15
N ILE A 67 10.24 -10.12 8.47
CA ILE A 67 9.24 -9.05 8.44
C ILE A 67 7.99 -9.58 7.71
N PRO A 68 6.80 -9.60 8.35
CA PRO A 68 5.59 -10.09 7.71
C PRO A 68 5.22 -9.26 6.47
N ARG A 69 4.77 -9.90 5.39
CA ARG A 69 4.31 -9.22 4.16
C ARG A 69 3.14 -8.25 4.39
N ASN A 70 2.27 -8.57 5.34
CA ASN A 70 1.14 -7.77 5.78
C ASN A 70 1.06 -7.90 7.31
N GLY A 71 1.66 -6.97 8.01
CA GLY A 71 1.73 -7.01 9.47
C GLY A 71 2.89 -6.22 10.02
N SER A 72 3.26 -6.55 11.26
CA SER A 72 4.22 -5.79 12.02
C SER A 72 5.23 -6.70 12.70
N ILE A 73 6.46 -6.24 12.82
CA ILE A 73 7.47 -6.80 13.71
C ILE A 73 8.03 -5.71 14.61
N THR A 74 8.44 -6.06 15.82
CA THR A 74 9.08 -5.14 16.76
C THR A 74 10.34 -5.81 17.30
N THR A 75 11.48 -5.14 17.14
CA THR A 75 12.78 -5.68 17.51
C THR A 75 13.44 -4.75 18.52
N PRO A 76 13.85 -5.25 19.71
CA PRO A 76 14.62 -4.47 20.65
C PRO A 76 16.01 -4.16 20.08
N HIS A 77 16.52 -2.96 20.34
CA HIS A 77 17.84 -2.55 19.88
C HIS A 77 18.52 -1.61 20.88
N THR A 78 19.84 -1.74 20.98
CA THR A 78 20.69 -0.80 21.75
C THR A 78 21.40 0.09 20.75
N PHE A 79 21.01 1.37 20.70
CA PHE A 79 21.52 2.36 19.76
C PHE A 79 22.89 2.91 20.16
N ALA A 80 23.22 2.87 21.46
CA ALA A 80 24.50 3.32 21.99
C ALA A 80 24.77 2.73 23.39
N GLY A 81 26.05 2.52 23.69
CA GLY A 81 26.49 1.92 24.95
C GLY A 81 26.13 0.44 25.05
N THR A 82 26.26 -0.13 26.23
CA THR A 82 25.83 -1.51 26.49
C THR A 82 25.13 -1.63 27.84
N SER A 83 24.12 -2.50 27.91
CA SER A 83 23.61 -3.04 29.16
C SER A 83 23.94 -4.54 29.21
N GLY A 84 24.80 -4.95 30.13
CA GLY A 84 25.12 -6.34 30.37
C GLY A 84 24.10 -7.02 31.28
N GLU A 85 24.22 -8.34 31.35
CA GLU A 85 23.50 -9.16 32.33
C GLU A 85 23.84 -8.66 33.76
N PHE A 86 22.87 -8.73 34.68
CA PHE A 86 22.98 -8.23 36.07
C PHE A 86 23.01 -6.70 36.26
N GLY A 87 22.51 -5.93 35.29
CA GLY A 87 22.29 -4.48 35.46
C GLY A 87 23.55 -3.63 35.34
N LYS A 88 24.66 -4.21 34.85
CA LYS A 88 25.86 -3.44 34.51
C LYS A 88 25.61 -2.64 33.23
N CYS A 89 25.91 -1.35 33.22
CA CYS A 89 25.90 -0.53 32.02
C CYS A 89 27.31 -0.02 31.70
N THR A 90 27.62 0.08 30.41
CA THR A 90 28.82 0.75 29.90
C THR A 90 28.34 1.91 29.04
N ALA A 91 28.69 3.12 29.46
CA ALA A 91 28.28 4.34 28.81
C ALA A 91 28.95 4.53 27.44
N GLU A 92 28.19 4.99 26.46
CA GLU A 92 28.73 5.66 25.28
C GLU A 92 29.09 7.10 25.67
N SER A 93 30.30 7.52 25.30
CA SER A 93 30.83 8.84 25.65
C SER A 93 30.01 9.97 25.06
N ARG A 94 29.43 9.75 23.87
CA ARG A 94 28.61 10.73 23.17
C ARG A 94 27.64 10.09 22.19
N TYR A 95 26.36 10.35 22.38
CA TYR A 95 25.29 10.02 21.44
C TYR A 95 24.62 11.29 20.93
N VAL A 96 24.34 11.36 19.62
CA VAL A 96 23.71 12.54 18.99
C VAL A 96 22.60 12.06 18.07
N ASP A 97 21.44 12.72 18.19
CA ASP A 97 20.34 12.56 17.25
C ASP A 97 19.63 13.89 17.01
N ALA A 98 18.48 13.86 16.31
CA ALA A 98 17.70 15.04 15.97
C ALA A 98 17.12 15.80 17.19
N TYR A 99 17.16 15.21 18.39
CA TYR A 99 16.50 15.72 19.59
C TYR A 99 17.50 16.13 20.69
N GLY A 100 18.79 15.84 20.54
CA GLY A 100 19.80 16.28 21.48
C GLY A 100 21.18 15.68 21.29
N THR A 101 22.10 16.16 22.12
CA THR A 101 23.40 15.55 22.36
C THR A 101 23.42 15.06 23.80
N PHE A 102 23.81 13.81 23.97
CA PHE A 102 23.82 13.10 25.24
C PHE A 102 25.22 12.57 25.51
N HIS A 103 25.62 12.58 26.79
CA HIS A 103 26.95 12.19 27.23
C HIS A 103 26.86 11.14 28.32
N ASP A 104 27.78 10.18 28.27
CA ASP A 104 27.88 9.07 29.21
C ASP A 104 26.55 8.30 29.34
N VAL A 105 26.00 7.89 28.19
CA VAL A 105 24.65 7.32 28.11
C VAL A 105 24.61 5.89 27.59
N VAL A 106 23.56 5.17 27.96
CA VAL A 106 23.09 3.98 27.25
C VAL A 106 21.76 4.33 26.59
N VAL A 107 21.62 3.97 25.31
CA VAL A 107 20.43 4.27 24.51
C VAL A 107 19.83 2.97 24.02
N GLN A 108 18.58 2.73 24.39
CA GLN A 108 17.88 1.49 24.08
C GLN A 108 16.46 1.77 23.65
N GLY A 109 15.84 0.79 23.01
CA GLY A 109 14.43 0.88 22.67
C GLY A 109 14.06 -0.16 21.63
N PHE A 110 13.17 0.23 20.73
CA PHE A 110 12.56 -0.68 19.78
C PHE A 110 12.48 -0.06 18.39
N ILE A 111 12.74 -0.90 17.39
CA ILE A 111 12.43 -0.61 16.00
C ILE A 111 11.20 -1.43 15.66
N LYS A 112 10.10 -0.74 15.34
CA LYS A 112 8.87 -1.36 14.85
C LYS A 112 8.75 -1.11 13.36
N ILE A 113 8.56 -2.17 12.60
CA ILE A 113 8.35 -2.12 11.15
C ILE A 113 6.94 -2.62 10.88
N ASP A 114 6.16 -1.82 10.17
CA ASP A 114 4.85 -2.18 9.63
C ASP A 114 4.94 -2.25 8.11
N MET A 115 4.37 -3.29 7.52
CA MET A 115 4.29 -3.46 6.07
C MET A 115 2.87 -3.85 5.65
N GLN A 116 2.43 -3.27 4.55
CA GLN A 116 1.15 -3.61 3.93
C GLN A 116 1.25 -3.56 2.41
N SER A 117 0.55 -4.47 1.73
CA SER A 117 0.44 -4.51 0.28
C SER A 117 -1.00 -4.82 -0.10
N TYR A 118 -1.58 -3.99 -0.97
CA TYR A 118 -2.98 -4.10 -1.38
C TYR A 118 -3.24 -3.42 -2.72
N THR A 119 -4.40 -3.71 -3.32
CA THR A 119 -4.87 -3.03 -4.54
C THR A 119 -5.79 -1.88 -4.16
N ALA A 120 -5.47 -0.67 -4.62
CA ALA A 120 -6.27 0.54 -4.44
C ALA A 120 -7.01 0.91 -5.73
N LYS A 121 -8.20 1.49 -5.58
CA LYS A 121 -8.93 2.13 -6.69
C LYS A 121 -8.36 3.52 -6.94
N VAL A 122 -8.27 3.89 -8.22
CA VAL A 122 -7.78 5.18 -8.66
C VAL A 122 -8.85 5.86 -9.51
N ASP A 123 -9.26 7.07 -9.13
CA ASP A 123 -10.02 7.95 -10.00
C ASP A 123 -9.04 8.63 -10.95
N MET A 124 -9.05 8.23 -12.23
CA MET A 124 -8.14 8.74 -13.25
C MET A 124 -8.53 10.15 -13.71
N GLU A 125 -9.81 10.50 -13.63
CA GLU A 125 -10.31 11.82 -14.01
C GLU A 125 -9.92 12.86 -12.95
N ALA A 126 -10.02 12.49 -11.68
CA ALA A 126 -9.64 13.35 -10.55
C ALA A 126 -8.16 13.26 -10.15
N ASP A 127 -7.39 12.35 -10.76
CA ASP A 127 -6.01 12.00 -10.37
C ASP A 127 -5.89 11.64 -8.88
N LYS A 128 -6.82 10.81 -8.37
CA LYS A 128 -6.92 10.48 -6.94
C LYS A 128 -6.83 8.99 -6.67
N LEU A 129 -5.93 8.62 -5.78
CA LEU A 129 -5.81 7.28 -5.20
C LEU A 129 -6.21 7.36 -3.71
N GLN A 130 -7.06 6.44 -3.25
CA GLN A 130 -7.41 6.34 -1.83
C GLN A 130 -6.64 5.19 -1.17
N LEU A 131 -5.90 5.51 -0.11
CA LEU A 131 -5.23 4.52 0.73
C LEU A 131 -6.25 3.84 1.67
N VAL A 132 -5.90 2.67 2.20
CA VAL A 132 -6.73 1.97 3.22
C VAL A 132 -6.90 2.81 4.49
N SER A 133 -5.93 3.67 4.80
CA SER A 133 -6.04 4.63 5.89
C SER A 133 -7.11 5.72 5.66
N GLY A 134 -7.69 5.79 4.47
CA GLY A 134 -8.62 6.85 4.05
C GLY A 134 -7.92 8.10 3.53
N ALA A 135 -6.59 8.11 3.43
CA ALA A 135 -5.85 9.21 2.85
C ALA A 135 -6.08 9.32 1.34
N SER A 136 -6.35 10.54 0.87
CA SER A 136 -6.52 10.85 -0.55
C SER A 136 -5.20 11.37 -1.12
N CYS A 137 -4.59 10.60 -2.01
CA CYS A 137 -3.29 10.89 -2.60
C CYS A 137 -3.43 11.23 -4.10
N THR A 138 -2.51 12.03 -4.63
CA THR A 138 -2.43 12.33 -6.06
C THR A 138 -1.88 11.12 -6.81
N ALA A 139 -2.66 10.47 -7.67
CA ALA A 139 -2.27 9.19 -8.25
C ALA A 139 -1.03 9.27 -9.15
N SER A 140 -0.83 10.38 -9.86
CA SER A 140 0.34 10.63 -10.70
C SER A 140 1.66 10.79 -9.92
N SER A 141 1.61 11.15 -8.63
CA SER A 141 2.80 11.34 -7.79
C SER A 141 3.54 10.04 -7.46
N ARG A 142 2.84 8.89 -7.52
CA ARG A 142 3.40 7.56 -7.21
C ARG A 142 3.98 7.40 -5.81
N HIS A 143 3.65 8.34 -4.91
CA HIS A 143 4.11 8.39 -3.54
C HIS A 143 3.14 9.20 -2.69
N CYS A 144 2.92 8.78 -1.46
CA CYS A 144 2.13 9.53 -0.51
C CYS A 144 2.51 9.14 0.91
N VAL A 145 2.40 10.09 1.83
CA VAL A 145 2.53 9.84 3.27
C VAL A 145 1.14 9.78 3.86
N SER A 146 0.80 8.65 4.46
CA SER A 146 -0.46 8.47 5.19
C SER A 146 -0.42 9.21 6.53
N PRO A 147 -1.56 9.68 7.09
CA PRO A 147 -1.61 10.40 8.36
C PRO A 147 -1.00 9.65 9.56
N ASP A 148 -0.89 8.33 9.46
CA ASP A 148 -0.29 7.47 10.47
C ASP A 148 1.24 7.31 10.30
N GLY A 149 1.86 8.10 9.42
CA GLY A 149 3.30 8.10 9.15
C GLY A 149 3.78 7.00 8.20
N SER A 150 2.86 6.25 7.57
CA SER A 150 3.21 5.21 6.60
C SER A 150 3.55 5.81 5.24
N GLU A 151 4.66 5.36 4.64
CA GLU A 151 5.09 5.72 3.30
C GLU A 151 4.46 4.76 2.29
N ALA A 152 3.65 5.29 1.36
CA ALA A 152 2.92 4.54 0.35
C ALA A 152 3.51 4.76 -1.05
N TYR A 153 3.75 3.67 -1.78
CA TYR A 153 4.32 3.70 -3.14
C TYR A 153 3.53 2.83 -4.11
N TRP A 154 3.43 3.26 -5.37
CA TRP A 154 2.82 2.50 -6.46
C TRP A 154 3.50 2.79 -7.81
N SER A 155 3.58 1.80 -8.69
CA SER A 155 4.35 1.89 -9.95
C SER A 155 3.50 2.37 -11.13
N THR A 156 2.36 1.71 -11.37
CA THR A 156 1.47 1.94 -12.52
C THR A 156 0.03 1.77 -12.09
N VAL A 157 -0.83 2.68 -12.56
CA VAL A 157 -2.27 2.49 -12.48
C VAL A 157 -2.67 1.68 -13.70
N GLU A 158 -2.94 0.40 -13.50
CA GLU A 158 -3.52 -0.43 -14.54
C GLU A 158 -4.98 -0.03 -14.71
N MET A 159 -5.41 0.14 -15.95
CA MET A 159 -6.84 0.26 -16.20
C MET A 159 -7.46 -1.09 -15.88
N GLY A 160 -8.46 -1.12 -15.00
CA GLY A 160 -9.18 -2.36 -14.72
C GLY A 160 -9.64 -2.98 -16.04
N GLU A 161 -9.43 -4.28 -16.21
CA GLU A 161 -9.53 -5.02 -17.48
C GLU A 161 -10.88 -4.86 -18.20
N CYS A 162 -11.91 -4.32 -17.54
CA CYS A 162 -13.18 -4.02 -18.15
C CYS A 162 -13.53 -2.53 -18.07
N GLY A 163 -12.92 -1.74 -18.96
CA GLY A 163 -13.32 -0.36 -19.22
C GLY A 163 -14.67 -0.33 -19.95
N ILE A 164 -15.78 -0.23 -19.21
CA ILE A 164 -17.17 -0.16 -19.73
C ILE A 164 -17.34 0.99 -20.75
N ASN A 165 -16.41 1.95 -20.80
CA ASN A 165 -16.45 3.12 -21.67
C ASN A 165 -15.34 3.14 -22.73
N LYS A 166 -14.66 2.01 -22.95
CA LYS A 166 -13.54 1.89 -23.92
C LYS A 166 -13.82 0.93 -25.07
N TYR A 167 -15.08 0.78 -25.46
CA TYR A 167 -15.39 0.23 -26.78
C TYR A 167 -15.60 1.38 -27.77
N SER A 168 -14.96 1.28 -28.93
CA SER A 168 -15.32 2.12 -30.07
C SER A 168 -16.39 1.38 -30.86
N ILE A 169 -17.54 2.03 -31.07
CA ILE A 169 -18.58 1.49 -31.93
C ILE A 169 -18.08 1.61 -33.37
N ILE A 170 -17.58 0.51 -33.92
CA ILE A 170 -17.16 0.44 -35.33
C ILE A 170 -18.35 0.34 -36.29
N TYR A 171 -19.52 -0.07 -35.80
CA TYR A 171 -20.77 -0.13 -36.55
C TYR A 171 -21.98 -0.17 -35.60
N ASP A 172 -23.02 0.61 -35.90
CA ASP A 172 -24.31 0.64 -35.19
C ASP A 172 -25.44 0.45 -36.20
N GLY A 173 -25.98 -0.77 -36.28
CA GLY A 173 -27.01 -1.13 -37.25
C GLY A 173 -27.25 -2.64 -37.31
N TYR A 174 -28.14 -3.06 -38.20
CA TYR A 174 -28.43 -4.48 -38.39
C TYR A 174 -27.25 -5.19 -39.06
N ILE A 175 -26.94 -6.38 -38.54
CA ILE A 175 -25.91 -7.30 -39.05
C ILE A 175 -26.49 -8.71 -39.13
N THR A 176 -25.93 -9.53 -40.03
CA THR A 176 -26.25 -10.95 -40.10
C THR A 176 -25.30 -11.72 -39.19
N LYS A 177 -25.84 -12.43 -38.20
CA LYS A 177 -25.08 -13.37 -37.37
C LYS A 177 -25.09 -14.74 -38.02
N ILE A 178 -23.92 -15.30 -38.29
CA ILE A 178 -23.74 -16.66 -38.77
C ILE A 178 -23.07 -17.43 -37.64
N GLU A 179 -23.76 -18.47 -37.17
CA GLU A 179 -23.25 -19.37 -36.12
C GLU A 179 -22.88 -20.68 -36.79
N ASP A 180 -21.60 -21.06 -36.69
CA ASP A 180 -21.17 -22.41 -37.05
C ASP A 180 -21.38 -23.31 -35.83
N LEU A 181 -22.24 -24.32 -35.98
CA LEU A 181 -22.61 -25.23 -34.90
C LEU A 181 -21.46 -26.20 -34.54
N GLU A 182 -20.43 -26.33 -35.39
CA GLU A 182 -19.32 -27.27 -35.18
C GLU A 182 -18.07 -26.63 -34.55
N GLU A 183 -17.83 -25.33 -34.74
CA GLU A 183 -16.56 -24.68 -34.32
C GLU A 183 -16.69 -23.60 -33.23
N GLU A 184 -17.87 -23.40 -32.60
CA GLU A 184 -18.17 -22.29 -31.65
C GLU A 184 -17.84 -20.87 -32.18
N ASN A 185 -17.48 -20.76 -33.47
CA ASN A 185 -17.14 -19.52 -34.13
C ASN A 185 -18.43 -18.77 -34.49
N VAL A 186 -18.55 -17.54 -34.00
CA VAL A 186 -19.65 -16.65 -34.37
C VAL A 186 -19.11 -15.58 -35.31
N VAL A 187 -19.66 -15.52 -36.51
CA VAL A 187 -19.31 -14.53 -37.53
C VAL A 187 -20.41 -13.49 -37.62
N TYR A 188 -20.04 -12.22 -37.47
CA TYR A 188 -20.91 -11.08 -37.66
C TYR A 188 -20.61 -10.46 -39.02
N MET A 189 -21.55 -10.55 -39.95
CA MET A 189 -21.37 -10.07 -41.32
C MET A 189 -22.27 -8.87 -41.62
N LEU A 190 -21.67 -7.83 -42.18
CA LEU A 190 -22.32 -6.66 -42.74
C LEU A 190 -22.12 -6.70 -44.26
N SER A 191 -23.22 -6.78 -45.01
CA SER A 191 -23.19 -6.71 -46.47
C SER A 191 -23.86 -5.41 -46.92
N THR A 192 -23.12 -4.60 -47.66
CA THR A 192 -23.61 -3.40 -48.36
C THR A 192 -23.54 -3.65 -49.87
N GLN A 193 -24.13 -2.77 -50.69
CA GLN A 193 -24.15 -2.95 -52.16
C GLN A 193 -22.75 -3.11 -52.76
N ASP A 194 -21.72 -2.48 -52.15
CA ASP A 194 -20.37 -2.43 -52.71
C ASP A 194 -19.30 -3.13 -51.86
N ARG A 195 -19.60 -3.47 -50.58
CA ARG A 195 -18.61 -4.00 -49.63
C ARG A 195 -19.22 -4.99 -48.65
N ASN A 196 -18.44 -6.02 -48.33
CA ASN A 196 -18.71 -6.96 -47.25
C ASN A 196 -17.68 -6.74 -46.14
N PHE A 197 -18.15 -6.65 -44.90
CA PHE A 197 -17.31 -6.61 -43.70
C PHE A 197 -17.73 -7.78 -42.79
N ALA A 198 -16.76 -8.52 -42.26
CA ALA A 198 -17.02 -9.64 -41.36
C ALA A 198 -16.12 -9.57 -40.12
N LEU A 199 -16.71 -9.75 -38.95
CA LEU A 199 -16.03 -9.84 -37.66
C LEU A 199 -16.21 -11.25 -37.10
N VAL A 200 -15.11 -11.97 -36.89
CA VAL A 200 -15.12 -13.33 -36.33
C VAL A 200 -14.83 -13.26 -34.83
N ARG A 201 -15.74 -13.78 -34.01
CA ARG A 201 -15.54 -13.93 -32.57
C ARG A 201 -14.91 -15.29 -32.28
N LYS A 202 -13.69 -15.29 -31.76
CA LYS A 202 -12.93 -16.49 -31.36
C LYS A 202 -12.99 -16.81 -29.86
N PHE A 203 -13.33 -15.85 -29.02
CA PHE A 203 -13.42 -16.01 -27.56
C PHE A 203 -14.43 -15.01 -26.98
N GLU A 204 -15.05 -15.36 -25.85
CA GLU A 204 -15.95 -14.50 -25.09
C GLU A 204 -15.46 -14.41 -23.65
N GLU A 205 -15.03 -13.22 -23.24
CA GLU A 205 -14.66 -12.94 -21.86
C GLU A 205 -15.85 -12.34 -21.10
N LYS A 206 -16.27 -12.97 -20.01
CA LYS A 206 -17.39 -12.50 -19.20
C LYS A 206 -16.92 -11.49 -18.17
N CYS A 207 -17.15 -10.21 -18.43
CA CYS A 207 -17.01 -9.18 -17.41
C CYS A 207 -18.18 -9.21 -16.43
N VAL A 208 -17.91 -9.52 -15.15
CA VAL A 208 -18.92 -9.47 -14.09
C VAL A 208 -18.82 -8.15 -13.36
N ARG A 209 -19.92 -7.39 -13.34
CA ARG A 209 -20.04 -6.18 -12.51
C ARG A 209 -20.22 -6.61 -11.05
N HIS A 210 -19.16 -6.56 -10.25
CA HIS A 210 -19.31 -6.66 -8.80
C HIS A 210 -20.10 -5.45 -8.29
N ARG A 211 -21.38 -5.65 -7.94
CA ARG A 211 -22.12 -4.69 -7.12
C ARG A 211 -21.67 -4.86 -5.68
N ASP A 212 -21.13 -3.80 -5.09
CA ASP A 212 -20.95 -3.72 -3.64
C ASP A 212 -22.29 -4.02 -2.93
N PRO A 213 -22.32 -4.89 -1.89
CA PRO A 213 -23.55 -5.22 -1.16
C PRO A 213 -24.13 -4.07 -0.33
N ALA A 214 -23.47 -2.92 -0.25
CA ALA A 214 -23.76 -1.89 0.75
C ALA A 214 -24.92 -0.93 0.40
N HIS A 215 -25.53 -1.01 -0.79
CA HIS A 215 -26.67 -0.16 -1.15
C HIS A 215 -27.93 -0.96 -1.45
N ARG A 216 -28.51 -1.55 -0.39
CA ARG A 216 -29.92 -1.90 -0.36
C ARG A 216 -30.50 -1.56 1.01
N ALA A 217 -30.78 -0.28 1.21
CA ALA A 217 -31.70 0.17 2.24
C ALA A 217 -32.74 1.12 1.61
N TYR A 218 -34.01 0.87 1.96
CA TYR A 218 -35.21 1.68 1.71
C TYR A 218 -35.83 1.68 0.31
N LYS A 219 -36.86 0.82 0.12
CA LYS A 219 -38.26 1.23 -0.09
C LYS A 219 -39.20 0.03 -0.28
N ALA A 220 -40.31 0.03 0.47
CA ALA A 220 -41.65 -0.55 0.23
C ALA A 220 -42.25 -0.95 1.60
N ASP A 221 -43.47 -0.62 2.02
CA ASP A 221 -44.54 0.21 1.47
C ASP A 221 -45.50 0.53 2.63
N ASP A 222 -46.01 1.76 2.64
CA ASP A 222 -47.25 2.15 3.32
C ASP A 222 -48.38 2.14 2.27
N ASN A 223 -49.58 1.74 2.70
CA ASN A 223 -50.89 1.74 2.01
C ASN A 223 -51.22 0.63 1.00
N ARG A 224 -52.14 -0.28 1.39
CA ARG A 224 -53.59 -0.04 1.26
C ARG A 224 -54.45 -1.05 2.02
N LYS A 225 -55.38 -0.50 2.80
CA LYS A 225 -56.65 -1.10 3.20
C LYS A 225 -57.60 -1.18 2.00
N GLN A 226 -58.26 -2.31 1.80
CA GLN A 226 -59.72 -2.48 1.82
C GLN A 226 -60.07 -3.96 1.71
#